data_AF-A0A937W9F2-F1
#
_entry.id   AF-A0A937W9F2-F1
#
_cell.length_a   1.000
_cell.length_b   1.000
_cell.length_c   1.000
_cell.angle_alpha   90.00
_cell.angle_beta   90.00
_cell.angle_gamma   90.00
#
_symmetry.space_group_name_H-M   'P 1'
#
loop_
_entity.id
_entity.type
_entity.pdbx_description
1 polymer ?
#
loop_
_entity_poly.entity_id
_entity_poly.type
_entity_poly.pdbx_seq_one_letter_code
_entity_poly.pdbx_strand_id
1 'polypeptide(L)'
;MEKQNIEPGKVFGNIGVLDIRKATEESVANIKSIGNVGMLLYTPETTVLIQRLNMENLGSSIEVPADARLLTGQVVFGQDYFKNQTTPLSLCVTGQIIVHPQIPAEDIETGLKELIIVGQMICPEHLSGAIQSKLRNIIGHTQTYTYTQSSRLTIGKLILDENYLRSLADGAELVVIGDLKLPQVLPNNVFEQKVQRIQVTGKIVCREENAQVLFARLDDRTGQPQVTVIPTGFNVVEKPLLLDADLLKALPSQKLYCTERIQIERDVTPQVLDSCLEALIAKELVICPTTLKEVIARKCNMLETDVLFYEGELWLVDDELALPASRFDYLEGKATLVVLGELMLAPDVEPQVLIERLAKVHNFGEISCTPQQMGAIQSLLGVKYGELVDSTKRKADEDVDEEKLGGMGNAGYLAL
;
A
#
# COMPACT_ATOMS: atom_id res chain seq x y z
N MET A 1 -2.14 -50.92 25.65
CA MET A 1 -1.79 -49.89 24.66
C MET A 1 -2.43 -48.60 25.13
N GLU A 2 -1.71 -47.83 25.93
CA GLU A 2 -2.12 -46.48 26.30
C GLU A 2 -2.10 -45.61 25.04
N LYS A 3 -3.26 -45.03 24.70
CA LYS A 3 -3.33 -43.97 23.70
C LYS A 3 -2.68 -42.74 24.33
N GLN A 4 -1.46 -42.42 23.91
CA GLN A 4 -0.86 -41.11 24.19
C GLN A 4 -1.76 -40.06 23.55
N ASN A 5 -2.36 -39.20 24.38
CA ASN A 5 -2.97 -37.95 23.93
C ASN A 5 -1.84 -37.10 23.34
N ILE A 6 -1.80 -37.00 22.01
CA ILE A 6 -0.94 -36.06 21.31
C ILE A 6 -1.58 -34.68 21.51
N GLU A 7 -0.90 -33.78 22.20
CA GLU A 7 -1.36 -32.40 22.32
C GLU A 7 -1.45 -31.76 20.92
N PRO A 8 -2.54 -31.01 20.64
CA PRO A 8 -2.71 -30.35 19.36
C PRO A 8 -1.61 -29.29 19.16
N GLY A 9 -0.66 -29.55 18.25
CA GLY A 9 0.42 -28.63 17.94
C GLY A 9 -0.09 -27.29 17.37
N LYS A 10 0.54 -26.18 17.77
CA LYS A 10 0.20 -24.82 17.35
C LYS A 10 0.42 -24.63 15.86
N VAL A 11 -0.53 -23.97 15.20
CA VAL A 11 -0.46 -23.55 13.80
C VAL A 11 -0.37 -22.04 13.77
N PHE A 12 0.60 -21.51 13.03
CA PHE A 12 0.74 -20.07 12.80
C PHE A 12 0.42 -19.75 11.33
N GLY A 13 -0.31 -18.67 11.11
CA GLY A 13 -0.54 -18.10 9.77
C GLY A 13 0.73 -17.52 9.15
N ASN A 14 0.57 -16.52 8.28
CA ASN A 14 1.68 -15.79 7.67
C ASN A 14 2.37 -14.88 8.70
N ILE A 15 3.70 -14.89 8.72
CA ILE A 15 4.52 -14.12 9.65
C ILE A 15 5.40 -13.15 8.87
N GLY A 16 5.34 -11.86 9.18
CA GLY A 16 6.24 -10.86 8.61
C GLY A 16 7.69 -11.09 9.05
N VAL A 17 7.92 -11.12 10.35
CA VAL A 17 9.23 -11.36 10.97
C VAL A 17 9.12 -12.42 12.06
N LEU A 18 9.82 -13.54 11.90
CA LEU A 18 9.95 -14.62 12.88
C LEU A 18 11.30 -14.52 13.59
N ASP A 19 11.30 -14.24 14.89
CA ASP A 19 12.51 -14.15 15.72
C ASP A 19 12.68 -15.41 16.58
N ILE A 20 13.67 -16.21 16.23
CA ILE A 20 14.03 -17.44 16.97
C ILE A 20 15.35 -17.30 17.71
N ARG A 21 15.87 -16.09 17.92
CA ARG A 21 17.19 -15.89 18.53
C ARG A 21 17.28 -16.38 19.98
N LYS A 22 16.14 -16.48 20.66
CA LYS A 22 16.02 -16.96 22.04
C LYS A 22 15.18 -18.23 22.16
N ALA A 23 14.80 -18.81 21.02
CA ALA A 23 13.98 -20.00 20.98
C ALA A 23 14.74 -21.20 21.55
N THR A 24 14.00 -22.08 22.22
CA THR A 24 14.48 -23.36 22.74
C THR A 24 13.88 -24.51 21.94
N GLU A 25 14.42 -25.72 22.07
CA GLU A 25 13.81 -26.91 21.45
C GLU A 25 12.35 -27.10 21.90
N GLU A 26 12.05 -26.81 23.16
CA GLU A 26 10.69 -26.90 23.73
C GLU A 26 9.74 -25.87 23.09
N SER A 27 10.21 -24.64 22.86
CA SER A 27 9.40 -23.57 22.23
C SER A 27 8.97 -23.92 20.80
N VAL A 28 9.77 -24.70 20.08
CA VAL A 28 9.50 -25.09 18.68
C VAL A 28 8.85 -26.47 18.57
N ALA A 29 8.99 -27.35 19.57
CA ALA A 29 8.55 -28.74 19.53
C ALA A 29 7.04 -28.88 19.30
N ASN A 30 6.25 -27.95 19.83
CA ASN A 30 4.80 -27.97 19.73
C ASN A 30 4.27 -27.18 18.52
N ILE A 31 5.14 -26.73 17.60
CA ILE A 31 4.72 -26.00 16.40
C ILE A 31 4.51 -27.00 15.27
N LYS A 32 3.27 -27.14 14.82
CA LYS A 32 2.88 -28.06 13.74
C LYS A 32 3.22 -27.50 12.36
N SER A 33 2.92 -26.22 12.15
CA SER A 33 3.19 -25.52 10.90
C SER A 33 3.18 -24.02 11.09
N ILE A 34 3.92 -23.35 10.21
CA ILE A 34 3.93 -21.90 10.03
C ILE A 34 3.65 -21.65 8.55
N GLY A 35 2.80 -20.67 8.24
CA GLY A 35 2.58 -20.23 6.86
C GLY A 35 3.83 -19.57 6.26
N ASN A 36 3.61 -18.54 5.43
CA ASN A 36 4.72 -17.82 4.81
C ASN A 36 5.46 -16.96 5.83
N VAL A 37 6.79 -17.08 5.88
CA VAL A 37 7.66 -16.25 6.72
C VAL A 37 8.42 -15.27 5.83
N GLY A 38 8.20 -13.97 6.03
CA GLY A 38 8.91 -12.92 5.28
C GLY A 38 10.41 -12.88 5.63
N MET A 39 10.72 -12.83 6.93
CA MET A 39 12.08 -12.76 7.45
C MET A 39 12.26 -13.63 8.70
N LEU A 40 13.30 -14.45 8.73
CA LEU A 40 13.70 -15.25 9.89
C LEU A 40 14.97 -14.70 10.54
N LEU A 41 14.90 -14.34 11.83
CA LEU A 41 16.04 -13.91 12.63
C LEU A 41 16.52 -15.06 13.51
N TYR A 42 17.79 -15.41 13.43
CA TYR A 42 18.37 -16.52 14.19
C TYR A 42 19.77 -16.18 14.72
N THR A 43 20.24 -16.96 15.69
CA THR A 43 21.64 -16.94 16.12
C THR A 43 22.33 -18.23 15.67
N PRO A 44 23.67 -18.31 15.69
CA PRO A 44 24.38 -19.56 15.43
C PRO A 44 23.84 -20.73 16.27
N GLU A 45 23.47 -20.48 17.52
CA GLU A 45 22.92 -21.49 18.44
C GLU A 45 21.53 -21.98 18.05
N THR A 46 20.68 -21.11 17.48
CA THR A 46 19.30 -21.47 17.12
C THR A 46 19.13 -21.95 15.68
N THR A 47 20.21 -21.95 14.88
CA THR A 47 20.22 -22.41 13.48
C THR A 47 19.66 -23.83 13.32
N VAL A 48 19.92 -24.71 14.28
CA VAL A 48 19.44 -26.10 14.26
C VAL A 48 17.92 -26.23 14.42
N LEU A 49 17.26 -25.22 15.01
CA LEU A 49 15.81 -25.20 15.20
C LEU A 49 15.06 -24.90 13.90
N ILE A 50 15.72 -24.25 12.94
CA ILE A 50 15.12 -23.87 11.65
C ILE A 50 14.58 -25.10 10.91
N GLN A 51 15.31 -26.22 10.95
CA GLN A 51 14.90 -27.47 10.29
C GLN A 51 13.69 -28.14 10.96
N ARG A 52 13.39 -27.79 12.22
CA ARG A 52 12.24 -28.30 12.96
C ARG A 52 10.99 -27.44 12.74
N LEU A 53 11.15 -26.22 12.25
CA LEU A 53 10.05 -25.33 11.93
C LEU A 53 9.50 -25.68 10.54
N ASN A 54 8.31 -26.26 10.51
CA ASN A 54 7.61 -26.58 9.27
C ASN A 54 6.99 -25.31 8.66
N MET A 55 7.83 -24.51 8.01
CA MET A 55 7.45 -23.28 7.31
C MET A 55 7.13 -23.58 5.85
N GLU A 56 6.06 -22.97 5.32
CA GLU A 56 5.67 -23.16 3.92
C GLU A 56 6.66 -22.50 2.96
N ASN A 57 6.85 -21.17 3.09
CA ASN A 57 7.84 -20.41 2.34
C ASN A 57 8.65 -19.51 3.27
N LEU A 58 9.92 -19.30 2.93
CA LEU A 58 10.82 -18.39 3.64
C LEU A 58 11.37 -17.36 2.64
N GLY A 59 11.01 -16.10 2.82
CA GLY A 59 11.46 -15.01 1.96
C GLY A 59 12.95 -14.71 2.14
N SER A 60 13.39 -14.62 3.40
CA SER A 60 14.79 -14.33 3.73
C SER A 60 15.13 -14.75 5.16
N SER A 61 16.41 -14.99 5.43
CA SER A 61 16.91 -15.27 6.78
C SER A 61 18.19 -14.51 7.05
N ILE A 62 18.40 -14.15 8.32
CA ILE A 62 19.57 -13.39 8.72
C ILE A 62 20.03 -13.76 10.12
N GLU A 63 21.32 -14.01 10.23
CA GLU A 63 21.98 -14.21 11.51
C GLU A 63 22.13 -12.86 12.22
N VAL A 64 21.59 -12.79 13.44
CA VAL A 64 21.55 -11.57 14.24
C VAL A 64 22.05 -11.89 15.65
N PRO A 65 22.93 -11.07 16.24
CA PRO A 65 23.40 -11.27 17.60
C PRO A 65 22.24 -11.35 18.61
N ALA A 66 22.39 -12.20 19.64
CA ALA A 66 21.39 -12.41 20.68
C ALA A 66 21.06 -11.14 21.48
N ASP A 67 22.04 -10.24 21.61
CA ASP A 67 21.96 -8.94 22.28
C ASP A 67 21.51 -7.80 21.36
N ALA A 68 21.37 -8.05 20.05
CA ALA A 68 20.96 -6.99 19.13
C ALA A 68 19.51 -6.55 19.39
N ARG A 69 19.31 -5.23 19.46
CA ARG A 69 17.98 -4.64 19.58
C ARG A 69 17.29 -4.66 18.22
N LEU A 70 16.10 -5.25 18.19
CA LEU A 70 15.26 -5.25 17.00
C LEU A 70 14.40 -3.98 16.95
N LEU A 71 14.37 -3.32 15.81
CA LEU A 71 13.50 -2.18 15.52
C LEU A 71 12.71 -2.47 14.24
N THR A 72 11.40 -2.26 14.28
CA THR A 72 10.51 -2.52 13.13
C THR A 72 9.90 -1.21 12.65
N GLY A 73 9.64 -1.10 11.34
CA GLY A 73 8.99 0.07 10.73
C GLY A 73 9.97 1.20 10.36
N GLN A 74 9.51 2.45 10.42
CA GLN A 74 10.35 3.64 10.14
C GLN A 74 11.05 4.11 11.41
N VAL A 75 12.37 4.13 11.39
CA VAL A 75 13.23 4.56 12.49
C VAL A 75 14.05 5.77 12.06
N VAL A 76 13.98 6.85 12.83
CA VAL A 76 14.80 8.04 12.61
C VAL A 76 15.92 8.06 13.64
N PHE A 77 17.17 7.98 13.19
CA PHE A 77 18.31 8.29 14.02
C PHE A 77 18.44 9.81 14.07
N GLY A 78 17.93 10.41 15.15
CA GLY A 78 18.06 11.84 15.44
C GLY A 78 19.40 12.17 16.11
N GLN A 79 19.67 13.47 16.28
CA GLN A 79 20.92 13.98 16.86
C GLN A 79 21.28 13.33 18.21
N ASP A 80 20.29 12.99 19.02
CA ASP A 80 20.50 12.48 20.38
C ASP A 80 20.45 10.95 20.47
N TYR A 81 20.21 10.23 19.36
CA TYR A 81 19.91 8.80 19.39
C TYR A 81 21.06 7.96 20.01
N PHE A 82 22.30 8.33 19.68
CA PHE A 82 23.50 7.68 20.20
C PHE A 82 24.15 8.43 21.38
N LYS A 83 23.59 9.57 21.80
CA LYS A 83 24.14 10.34 22.91
C LYS A 83 23.99 9.57 24.21
N ASN A 84 25.02 9.62 25.05
CA ASN A 84 25.07 9.00 26.38
C ASN A 84 24.95 7.47 26.38
N GLN A 85 25.16 6.79 25.25
CA GLN A 85 25.25 5.34 25.23
C GLN A 85 26.55 4.90 25.91
N THR A 86 26.43 4.29 27.09
CA THR A 86 27.59 3.75 27.83
C THR A 86 28.16 2.49 27.18
N THR A 87 27.36 1.81 26.35
CA THR A 87 27.73 0.61 25.62
C THR A 87 27.26 0.74 24.16
N PRO A 88 28.13 0.48 23.17
CA PRO A 88 27.76 0.51 21.75
C PRO A 88 26.62 -0.47 21.46
N LEU A 89 25.60 -0.02 20.72
CA LEU A 89 24.40 -0.81 20.43
C LEU A 89 24.61 -1.71 19.20
N SER A 90 24.21 -2.98 19.30
CA SER A 90 23.97 -3.82 18.12
C SER A 90 22.51 -3.66 17.70
N LEU A 91 22.25 -3.23 16.46
CA LEU A 91 20.90 -2.96 15.97
C LEU A 91 20.56 -3.87 14.79
N CYS A 92 19.35 -4.42 14.80
CA CYS A 92 18.72 -5.03 13.64
C CYS A 92 17.44 -4.24 13.31
N VAL A 93 17.34 -3.70 12.10
CA VAL A 93 16.18 -2.91 11.70
C VAL A 93 15.47 -3.58 10.53
N THR A 94 14.18 -3.86 10.71
CA THR A 94 13.29 -4.37 9.67
C THR A 94 12.33 -3.25 9.24
N GLY A 95 12.65 -2.58 8.13
CA GLY A 95 11.92 -1.42 7.63
C GLY A 95 12.83 -0.33 7.08
N GLN A 96 12.55 0.93 7.43
CA GLN A 96 13.26 2.09 6.90
C GLN A 96 14.06 2.79 8.01
N ILE A 97 15.34 3.02 7.77
CA ILE A 97 16.18 3.89 8.61
C ILE A 97 16.38 5.23 7.90
N ILE A 98 16.15 6.32 8.64
CA ILE A 98 16.51 7.67 8.20
C ILE A 98 17.55 8.22 9.17
N VAL A 99 18.75 8.51 8.67
CA VAL A 99 19.82 9.12 9.47
C VAL A 99 19.72 10.63 9.33
N HIS A 100 19.61 11.33 10.46
CA HIS A 100 19.56 12.79 10.48
C HIS A 100 20.97 13.38 10.26
N PRO A 101 21.12 14.47 9.49
CA PRO A 101 22.44 14.97 9.09
C PRO A 101 23.20 15.68 10.21
N GLN A 102 22.50 16.02 11.30
CA GLN A 102 23.09 16.67 12.47
C GLN A 102 23.69 15.71 13.48
N ILE A 103 23.66 14.39 13.22
CA ILE A 103 24.35 13.43 14.09
C ILE A 103 25.87 13.59 13.88
N PRO A 104 26.66 13.76 14.96
CA PRO A 104 28.11 13.67 14.88
C PRO A 104 28.56 12.28 14.43
N ALA A 105 29.49 12.20 13.47
CA ALA A 105 30.01 10.90 13.02
C ALA A 105 30.63 10.08 14.16
N GLU A 106 31.31 10.75 15.11
CA GLU A 106 31.88 10.12 16.30
C GLU A 106 30.82 9.41 17.16
N ASP A 107 29.64 10.03 17.35
CA ASP A 107 28.54 9.43 18.12
C ASP A 107 28.06 8.11 17.47
N ILE A 108 28.08 8.03 16.14
CA ILE A 108 27.79 6.78 15.41
C ILE A 108 28.91 5.76 15.64
N GLU A 109 30.17 6.19 15.51
CA GLU A 109 31.32 5.29 15.66
C GLU A 109 31.44 4.69 17.06
N THR A 110 31.13 5.47 18.10
CA THR A 110 31.18 5.01 19.49
C THR A 110 29.86 4.39 19.95
N GLY A 111 28.72 4.91 19.50
CA GLY A 111 27.39 4.49 19.96
C GLY A 111 26.80 3.30 19.21
N LEU A 112 27.29 2.99 18.00
CA LEU A 112 26.83 1.87 17.18
C LEU A 112 27.94 0.82 17.05
N LYS A 113 27.67 -0.38 17.57
CA LYS A 113 28.56 -1.54 17.46
C LYS A 113 28.47 -2.14 16.06
N GLU A 114 27.26 -2.50 15.67
CA GLU A 114 26.94 -3.10 14.38
C GLU A 114 25.48 -2.79 14.01
N LEU A 115 25.23 -2.78 12.71
CA LEU A 115 23.93 -2.51 12.13
C LEU A 115 23.60 -3.57 11.09
N ILE A 116 22.42 -4.17 11.24
CA ILE A 116 21.83 -5.09 10.29
C ILE A 116 20.55 -4.45 9.78
N ILE A 117 20.41 -4.31 8.45
CA ILE A 117 19.25 -3.65 7.84
C ILE A 117 18.54 -4.62 6.93
N VAL A 118 17.24 -4.72 7.10
CA VAL A 118 16.31 -5.44 6.24
C VAL A 118 15.29 -4.42 5.77
N GLY A 119 15.54 -3.82 4.62
CA GLY A 119 14.72 -2.76 4.03
C GLY A 119 15.56 -1.60 3.49
N GLN A 120 15.17 -0.38 3.79
CA GLN A 120 15.75 0.82 3.17
C GLN A 120 16.54 1.65 4.19
N MET A 121 17.70 2.16 3.77
CA MET A 121 18.44 3.15 4.52
C MET A 121 18.56 4.44 3.74
N ILE A 122 18.26 5.57 4.37
CA ILE A 122 18.38 6.91 3.81
C ILE A 122 19.36 7.69 4.69
N CYS A 123 20.54 7.99 4.16
CA CYS A 123 21.67 8.51 4.94
C CYS A 123 22.32 9.71 4.25
N PRO A 124 22.67 10.79 4.96
CA PRO A 124 23.35 11.90 4.34
C PRO A 124 24.77 11.50 3.92
N GLU A 125 25.23 12.03 2.78
CA GLU A 125 26.51 11.63 2.17
C GLU A 125 27.70 11.69 3.12
N HIS A 126 27.78 12.73 3.96
CA HIS A 126 28.90 12.90 4.91
C HIS A 126 28.91 11.88 6.06
N LEU A 127 27.80 11.20 6.36
CA LEU A 127 27.72 10.16 7.40
C LEU A 127 27.75 8.74 6.82
N SER A 128 27.69 8.60 5.50
CA SER A 128 27.65 7.31 4.81
C SER A 128 28.80 6.40 5.21
N GLY A 129 30.04 6.92 5.25
CA GLY A 129 31.23 6.14 5.63
C GLY A 129 31.18 5.63 7.08
N ALA A 130 30.75 6.49 8.02
CA ALA A 130 30.63 6.12 9.43
C ALA A 130 29.59 5.00 9.61
N ILE A 131 28.42 5.12 8.98
CA ILE A 131 27.37 4.08 9.02
C ILE A 131 27.81 2.79 8.32
N GLN A 132 28.40 2.89 7.13
CA GLN A 132 28.88 1.73 6.36
C GLN A 132 29.94 0.92 7.13
N SER A 133 30.80 1.59 7.90
CA SER A 133 31.80 0.91 8.74
C SER A 133 31.18 0.01 9.82
N LYS A 134 29.93 0.28 10.21
CA LYS A 134 29.17 -0.49 11.21
C LYS A 134 28.17 -1.47 10.57
N LEU A 135 27.99 -1.40 9.26
CA LEU A 135 27.01 -2.22 8.56
C LEU A 135 27.54 -3.65 8.42
N ARG A 136 26.95 -4.59 9.17
CA ARG A 136 27.30 -6.01 9.07
C ARG A 136 26.62 -6.66 7.87
N ASN A 137 25.36 -6.31 7.63
CA ASN A 137 24.58 -6.85 6.53
C ASN A 137 23.45 -5.89 6.13
N ILE A 138 23.11 -5.86 4.84
CA ILE A 138 21.96 -5.12 4.31
C ILE A 138 21.23 -5.96 3.27
N ILE A 139 19.95 -6.18 3.51
CA ILE A 139 19.01 -6.77 2.57
C ILE A 139 18.05 -5.65 2.16
N GLY A 140 18.30 -5.03 1.01
CA GLY A 140 17.49 -3.95 0.46
C GLY A 140 18.32 -2.82 -0.14
N HIS A 141 17.86 -1.58 -0.03
CA HIS A 141 18.43 -0.43 -0.76
C HIS A 141 18.98 0.64 0.18
N THR A 142 20.16 1.17 -0.15
CA THR A 142 20.69 2.38 0.48
C THR A 142 20.57 3.55 -0.48
N GLN A 143 20.07 4.66 0.01
CA GLN A 143 20.03 5.94 -0.69
C GLN A 143 20.76 6.99 0.13
N THR A 144 21.51 7.83 -0.57
CA THR A 144 22.18 8.97 0.04
C THR A 144 21.56 10.28 -0.40
N TYR A 145 21.66 11.30 0.44
CA TYR A 145 21.25 12.67 0.09
C TYR A 145 22.32 13.68 0.49
N THR A 146 22.46 14.73 -0.31
CA THR A 146 23.35 15.86 0.01
C THR A 146 22.64 16.78 1.01
N TYR A 147 23.33 17.14 2.09
CA TYR A 147 22.83 18.10 3.07
C TYR A 147 23.87 19.18 3.34
N THR A 148 23.45 20.43 3.26
CA THR A 148 24.25 21.62 3.60
C THR A 148 23.60 22.36 4.77
N GLN A 149 24.31 23.30 5.41
CA GLN A 149 23.74 24.10 6.50
C GLN A 149 22.55 24.98 6.05
N SER A 150 22.46 25.27 4.75
CA SER A 150 21.33 25.97 4.12
C SER A 150 20.17 25.06 3.73
N SER A 151 20.35 23.73 3.81
CA SER A 151 19.30 22.77 3.45
C SER A 151 18.21 22.70 4.52
N ARG A 152 16.95 22.78 4.09
CA ARG A 152 15.79 22.45 4.92
C ARG A 152 15.40 20.99 4.69
N LEU A 153 15.59 20.17 5.71
CA LEU A 153 15.18 18.76 5.72
C LEU A 153 13.73 18.63 6.21
N THR A 154 12.91 17.89 5.47
CA THR A 154 11.58 17.46 5.90
C THR A 154 11.48 15.94 5.76
N ILE A 155 11.04 15.26 6.81
CA ILE A 155 10.74 13.82 6.82
C ILE A 155 9.22 13.67 6.83
N GLY A 156 8.68 12.83 5.94
CA GLY A 156 7.24 12.67 5.73
C GLY A 156 6.75 13.55 4.59
N LYS A 157 5.75 14.40 4.85
CA LYS A 157 5.05 15.18 3.82
C LYS A 157 5.42 16.66 3.88
N LEU A 158 5.85 17.23 2.76
CA LEU A 158 5.99 18.67 2.55
C LEU A 158 4.91 19.19 1.61
N ILE A 159 4.13 20.17 2.07
CA ILE A 159 3.23 20.95 1.22
C ILE A 159 3.95 22.25 0.85
N LEU A 160 4.31 22.37 -0.42
CA LEU A 160 4.94 23.57 -0.97
C LEU A 160 3.83 24.46 -1.55
N ASP A 161 3.26 25.31 -0.71
CA ASP A 161 2.34 26.37 -1.12
C ASP A 161 3.08 27.72 -1.24
N GLU A 162 2.35 28.77 -1.64
CA GLU A 162 2.93 30.10 -1.80
C GLU A 162 3.44 30.68 -0.48
N ASN A 163 2.79 30.39 0.66
CA ASN A 163 3.20 30.90 1.96
C ASN A 163 4.52 30.27 2.41
N TYR A 164 4.63 28.95 2.28
CA TYR A 164 5.87 28.21 2.54
C TYR A 164 6.99 28.75 1.65
N LEU A 165 6.73 28.87 0.35
CA LEU A 165 7.72 29.36 -0.61
C LEU A 165 8.22 30.77 -0.26
N ARG A 166 7.32 31.68 0.13
CA ARG A 166 7.68 33.04 0.55
C ARG A 166 8.44 33.08 1.88
N SER A 167 8.24 32.10 2.75
CA SER A 167 8.97 31.97 4.03
C SER A 167 10.43 31.50 3.86
N LEU A 168 10.80 31.03 2.68
CA LEU A 168 12.17 30.61 2.38
C LEU A 168 13.08 31.82 2.20
N ALA A 169 14.34 31.66 2.59
CA ALA A 169 15.41 32.51 2.10
C ALA A 169 15.59 32.29 0.59
N ASP A 170 16.15 33.27 -0.11
CA ASP A 170 16.47 33.12 -1.52
C ASP A 170 17.52 32.04 -1.71
N GLY A 171 17.37 31.21 -2.75
CA GLY A 171 18.26 30.10 -3.03
C GLY A 171 18.25 28.97 -2.00
N ALA A 172 17.13 28.74 -1.29
CA ALA A 172 17.03 27.63 -0.35
C ALA A 172 17.20 26.27 -1.04
N GLU A 173 17.82 25.33 -0.34
CA GLU A 173 17.88 23.93 -0.74
C GLU A 173 16.85 23.13 0.08
N LEU A 174 16.04 22.32 -0.59
CA LEU A 174 15.03 21.48 0.05
C LEU A 174 15.43 20.02 -0.04
N VAL A 175 15.37 19.30 1.07
CA VAL A 175 15.53 17.84 1.12
C VAL A 175 14.25 17.26 1.71
N VAL A 176 13.53 16.45 0.93
CA VAL A 176 12.27 15.84 1.33
C VAL A 176 12.43 14.33 1.31
N ILE A 177 12.35 13.69 2.47
CA ILE A 177 12.32 12.24 2.61
C ILE A 177 10.86 11.84 2.79
N GLY A 178 10.18 11.51 1.68
CA GLY A 178 8.74 11.25 1.61
C GLY A 178 8.07 12.01 0.46
N ASP A 179 6.93 12.66 0.75
CA ASP A 179 6.04 13.23 -0.26
C ASP A 179 6.18 14.74 -0.38
N LEU A 180 6.41 15.25 -1.59
CA LEU A 180 6.33 16.67 -1.93
C LEU A 180 5.04 16.96 -2.70
N LYS A 181 4.16 17.80 -2.15
CA LYS A 181 2.91 18.22 -2.83
C LYS A 181 2.93 19.73 -3.11
N LEU A 182 2.67 20.10 -4.36
CA LEU A 182 2.40 21.48 -4.81
C LEU A 182 0.91 21.56 -5.17
N PRO A 183 0.02 21.87 -4.21
CA PRO A 183 -1.43 21.73 -4.40
C PRO A 183 -2.01 22.76 -5.37
N GLN A 184 -1.35 23.90 -5.52
CA GLN A 184 -1.76 25.04 -6.33
C GLN A 184 -0.65 25.43 -7.31
N VAL A 185 -1.01 26.19 -8.34
CA VAL A 185 -0.03 26.79 -9.24
C VAL A 185 0.78 27.83 -8.48
N LEU A 186 2.08 27.62 -8.40
CA LEU A 186 3.01 28.55 -7.75
C LEU A 186 3.53 29.59 -8.77
N PRO A 187 3.83 30.83 -8.36
CA PRO A 187 4.52 31.78 -9.23
C PRO A 187 5.93 31.30 -9.57
N ASN A 188 6.17 30.94 -10.83
CA ASN A 188 7.45 30.37 -11.28
C ASN A 188 8.67 31.27 -10.96
N ASN A 189 8.51 32.59 -11.07
CA ASN A 189 9.57 33.54 -10.72
C ASN A 189 9.95 33.49 -9.23
N VAL A 190 8.97 33.39 -8.33
CA VAL A 190 9.20 33.26 -6.89
C VAL A 190 9.80 31.88 -6.61
N PHE A 191 9.34 30.83 -7.29
CA PHE A 191 9.87 29.48 -7.11
C PHE A 191 11.36 29.41 -7.50
N GLU A 192 11.71 29.94 -8.67
CA GLU A 192 13.09 30.00 -9.14
C GLU A 192 14.01 30.84 -8.25
N GLN A 193 13.50 31.95 -7.72
CA GLN A 193 14.27 32.80 -6.79
C GLN A 193 14.47 32.11 -5.43
N LYS A 194 13.42 31.47 -4.91
CA LYS A 194 13.40 30.93 -3.54
C LYS A 194 14.04 29.57 -3.42
N VAL A 195 14.02 28.76 -4.47
CA VAL A 195 14.49 27.36 -4.40
C VAL A 195 15.59 27.13 -5.41
N GLN A 196 16.79 26.86 -4.91
CA GLN A 196 17.95 26.56 -5.75
C GLN A 196 17.99 25.10 -6.17
N ARG A 197 17.67 24.19 -5.25
CA ARG A 197 17.76 22.73 -5.43
C ARG A 197 16.73 22.01 -4.57
N ILE A 198 16.19 20.91 -5.10
CA ILE A 198 15.24 20.03 -4.40
C ILE A 198 15.72 18.59 -4.56
N GLN A 199 15.90 17.91 -3.45
CA GLN A 199 16.09 16.46 -3.40
C GLN A 199 14.83 15.84 -2.81
N VAL A 200 14.24 14.86 -3.50
CA VAL A 200 13.06 14.14 -3.01
C VAL A 200 13.31 12.65 -3.08
N THR A 201 13.21 12.00 -1.92
CA THR A 201 13.20 10.54 -1.80
C THR A 201 11.76 10.09 -1.53
N GLY A 202 10.99 9.95 -2.61
CA GLY A 202 9.58 9.55 -2.54
C GLY A 202 8.78 10.06 -3.74
N LYS A 203 7.56 10.55 -3.48
CA LYS A 203 6.61 10.97 -4.52
C LYS A 203 6.54 12.49 -4.62
N ILE A 204 6.35 12.99 -5.84
CA ILE A 204 6.07 14.40 -6.09
C ILE A 204 4.73 14.51 -6.79
N VAL A 205 3.88 15.42 -6.32
CA VAL A 205 2.65 15.81 -7.01
C VAL A 205 2.72 17.31 -7.30
N CYS A 206 2.64 17.69 -8.57
CA CYS A 206 2.71 19.09 -8.97
C CYS A 206 1.74 19.42 -10.10
N ARG A 207 1.48 20.71 -10.30
CA ARG A 207 0.72 21.25 -11.42
C ARG A 207 1.61 21.34 -12.67
N GLU A 208 1.05 21.08 -13.84
CA GLU A 208 1.74 21.15 -15.14
C GLU A 208 2.46 22.49 -15.34
N GLU A 209 1.83 23.58 -14.90
CA GLU A 209 2.34 24.94 -14.96
C GLU A 209 3.67 25.15 -14.18
N ASN A 210 3.94 24.30 -13.17
CA ASN A 210 5.16 24.33 -12.37
C ASN A 210 6.14 23.21 -12.72
N ALA A 211 5.76 22.24 -13.55
CA ALA A 211 6.54 21.03 -13.79
C ALA A 211 7.94 21.34 -14.32
N GLN A 212 8.05 22.24 -15.31
CA GLN A 212 9.35 22.61 -15.89
C GLN A 212 10.30 23.22 -14.86
N VAL A 213 9.81 24.15 -14.03
CA VAL A 213 10.61 24.78 -12.97
C VAL A 213 11.02 23.75 -11.92
N LEU A 214 10.09 22.89 -11.51
CA LEU A 214 10.36 21.80 -10.58
C LEU A 214 11.49 20.91 -11.13
N PHE A 215 11.36 20.40 -12.36
CA PHE A 215 12.38 19.53 -12.97
C PHE A 215 13.75 20.20 -13.09
N ALA A 216 13.80 21.51 -13.37
CA ALA A 216 15.07 22.25 -13.41
C ALA A 216 15.75 22.40 -12.04
N ARG A 217 15.01 22.23 -10.94
CA ARG A 217 15.52 22.30 -9.56
C ARG A 217 15.71 20.92 -8.92
N LEU A 218 15.10 19.88 -9.48
CA LEU A 218 15.24 18.52 -8.99
C LEU A 218 16.65 18.01 -9.19
N ASP A 219 17.19 17.43 -8.14
CA ASP A 219 18.47 16.74 -8.15
C ASP A 219 18.24 15.23 -8.11
N ASP A 220 18.68 14.56 -9.17
CA ASP A 220 18.44 13.15 -9.45
C ASP A 220 19.53 12.22 -8.90
N ARG A 221 20.60 12.79 -8.31
CA ARG A 221 21.69 12.03 -7.67
C ARG A 221 21.22 11.06 -6.59
N THR A 222 20.09 11.35 -5.95
CA THR A 222 19.50 10.54 -4.87
C THR A 222 18.50 9.50 -5.38
N GLY A 223 18.31 9.42 -6.71
CA GLY A 223 17.27 8.64 -7.39
C GLY A 223 16.26 9.52 -8.11
N GLN A 224 15.49 8.93 -9.03
CA GLN A 224 14.40 9.63 -9.71
C GLN A 224 13.10 9.50 -8.88
N PRO A 225 12.56 10.59 -8.33
CA PRO A 225 11.30 10.53 -7.61
C PRO A 225 10.16 10.18 -8.56
N GLN A 226 9.12 9.53 -8.04
CA GLN A 226 7.90 9.31 -8.81
C GLN A 226 7.14 10.64 -8.93
N VAL A 227 7.18 11.27 -10.09
CA VAL A 227 6.53 12.57 -10.33
C VAL A 227 5.17 12.37 -11.00
N THR A 228 4.12 12.86 -10.35
CA THR A 228 2.78 12.98 -10.89
C THR A 228 2.50 14.43 -11.24
N VAL A 229 2.29 14.69 -12.54
CA VAL A 229 1.92 16.01 -13.03
C VAL A 229 0.41 16.05 -13.23
N ILE A 230 -0.25 16.99 -12.55
CA ILE A 230 -1.67 17.26 -12.72
C ILE A 230 -1.82 18.25 -13.88
N PRO A 231 -2.55 17.89 -14.95
CA PRO A 231 -2.68 18.76 -16.11
C PRO A 231 -3.38 20.08 -15.79
N THR A 232 -3.11 21.08 -16.63
CA THR A 232 -3.64 22.44 -16.51
C THR A 232 -5.16 22.47 -16.40
N GLY A 233 -5.67 23.23 -15.43
CA GLY A 233 -7.11 23.46 -15.23
C GLY A 233 -7.89 22.33 -14.55
N PHE A 234 -7.25 21.20 -14.24
CA PHE A 234 -7.91 20.11 -13.52
C PHE A 234 -8.10 20.43 -12.04
N ASN A 235 -9.27 20.12 -11.48
CA ASN A 235 -9.48 20.10 -10.04
C ASN A 235 -9.16 18.70 -9.48
N VAL A 236 -8.45 18.65 -8.35
CA VAL A 236 -7.98 17.39 -7.75
C VAL A 236 -8.97 16.93 -6.69
N VAL A 237 -9.30 15.65 -6.70
CA VAL A 237 -10.10 14.97 -5.67
C VAL A 237 -9.32 13.76 -5.17
N GLU A 238 -9.00 13.74 -3.88
CA GLU A 238 -8.19 12.69 -3.22
C GLU A 238 -9.07 11.73 -2.39
N LYS A 239 -10.21 11.28 -2.95
CA LYS A 239 -11.16 10.35 -2.31
C LYS A 239 -12.11 9.75 -3.36
N PRO A 240 -12.87 8.68 -3.05
CA PRO A 240 -13.84 8.14 -3.98
C PRO A 240 -14.92 9.17 -4.26
N LEU A 241 -15.35 9.27 -5.51
CA LEU A 241 -16.28 10.29 -5.96
C LEU A 241 -17.53 9.65 -6.56
N LEU A 242 -18.68 9.93 -5.95
CA LEU A 242 -20.00 9.61 -6.50
C LEU A 242 -20.56 10.83 -7.23
N LEU A 243 -20.71 10.73 -8.55
CA LEU A 243 -21.22 11.79 -9.42
C LEU A 243 -22.67 11.52 -9.78
N ASP A 244 -23.57 12.28 -9.16
CA ASP A 244 -24.97 12.39 -9.56
C ASP A 244 -25.20 13.65 -10.43
N ALA A 245 -26.42 13.83 -10.91
CA ALA A 245 -26.74 14.95 -11.78
C ALA A 245 -26.60 16.32 -11.11
N ASP A 246 -26.68 16.41 -9.79
CA ASP A 246 -26.62 17.68 -9.05
C ASP A 246 -25.20 18.06 -8.66
N LEU A 247 -24.39 17.08 -8.22
CA LEU A 247 -22.97 17.27 -7.96
C LEU A 247 -22.23 17.66 -9.23
N LEU A 248 -22.58 17.06 -10.38
CA LEU A 248 -22.00 17.44 -11.68
C LEU A 248 -22.20 18.93 -12.00
N LYS A 249 -23.39 19.49 -11.69
CA LYS A 249 -23.68 20.92 -11.89
C LYS A 249 -22.98 21.82 -10.87
N ALA A 250 -22.69 21.28 -9.68
CA ALA A 250 -22.05 21.99 -8.58
C ALA A 250 -20.51 21.90 -8.61
N LEU A 251 -19.92 21.21 -9.59
CA LEU A 251 -18.46 21.05 -9.67
C LEU A 251 -17.77 22.41 -9.79
N PRO A 252 -16.68 22.65 -9.02
CA PRO A 252 -15.94 23.91 -9.09
C PRO A 252 -15.14 24.05 -10.40
N SER A 253 -14.88 22.93 -11.09
CA SER A 253 -14.22 22.89 -12.40
C SER A 253 -14.83 21.78 -13.24
N GLN A 254 -14.89 22.00 -14.55
CA GLN A 254 -15.34 21.01 -15.53
C GLN A 254 -14.25 19.98 -15.86
N LYS A 255 -13.03 20.12 -15.34
CA LYS A 255 -11.94 19.13 -15.49
C LYS A 255 -11.66 18.48 -14.15
N LEU A 256 -11.79 17.16 -14.07
CA LEU A 256 -11.62 16.40 -12.84
C LEU A 256 -10.44 15.45 -12.90
N TYR A 257 -9.59 15.53 -11.88
CA TYR A 257 -8.49 14.60 -11.62
C TYR A 257 -8.77 13.90 -10.29
N CYS A 258 -9.26 12.67 -10.35
CA CYS A 258 -9.53 11.86 -9.17
C CYS A 258 -8.40 10.85 -8.96
N THR A 259 -7.83 10.81 -7.76
CA THR A 259 -6.79 9.82 -7.42
C THR A 259 -7.37 8.44 -7.11
N GLU A 260 -8.68 8.35 -6.92
CA GLU A 260 -9.39 7.14 -6.54
C GLU A 260 -10.57 6.89 -7.50
N ARG A 261 -11.38 5.88 -7.19
CA ARG A 261 -12.57 5.51 -7.98
C ARG A 261 -13.57 6.66 -8.17
N ILE A 262 -14.16 6.71 -9.37
CA ILE A 262 -15.33 7.54 -9.70
C ILE A 262 -16.51 6.64 -10.04
N GLN A 263 -17.64 6.83 -9.40
CA GLN A 263 -18.92 6.22 -9.77
C GLN A 263 -19.86 7.29 -10.30
N ILE A 264 -20.41 7.09 -11.49
CA ILE A 264 -21.43 7.97 -12.06
C ILE A 264 -22.79 7.28 -11.89
N GLU A 265 -23.73 7.99 -11.29
CA GLU A 265 -25.09 7.50 -11.00
C GLU A 265 -25.95 7.36 -12.26
N ARG A 266 -27.04 6.60 -12.13
CA ARG A 266 -27.93 6.29 -13.27
C ARG A 266 -28.80 7.47 -13.70
N ASP A 267 -29.00 8.44 -12.81
CA ASP A 267 -29.75 9.68 -13.09
C ASP A 267 -28.99 10.64 -14.03
N VAL A 268 -27.69 10.42 -14.23
CA VAL A 268 -26.85 11.21 -15.13
C VAL A 268 -27.13 10.84 -16.59
N THR A 269 -27.60 11.82 -17.36
CA THR A 269 -27.80 11.66 -18.80
C THR A 269 -26.53 12.02 -19.60
N PRO A 270 -26.36 11.49 -20.83
CA PRO A 270 -25.23 11.87 -21.70
C PRO A 270 -25.10 13.38 -21.88
N GLN A 271 -26.22 14.09 -22.01
CA GLN A 271 -26.24 15.55 -22.20
C GLN A 271 -25.77 16.30 -20.95
N VAL A 272 -26.21 15.87 -19.76
CA VAL A 272 -25.78 16.48 -18.49
C VAL A 272 -24.28 16.27 -18.30
N LEU A 273 -23.79 15.04 -18.50
CA LEU A 273 -22.36 14.76 -18.36
C LEU A 273 -21.52 15.55 -19.37
N ASP A 274 -21.90 15.57 -20.65
CA ASP A 274 -21.12 16.22 -21.71
C ASP A 274 -21.06 17.75 -21.54
N SER A 275 -22.10 18.36 -20.96
CA SER A 275 -22.17 19.80 -20.68
C SER A 275 -21.53 20.23 -19.37
N CYS A 276 -21.48 19.36 -18.35
CA CYS A 276 -20.91 19.68 -17.05
C CYS A 276 -19.43 19.28 -16.92
N LEU A 277 -18.97 18.32 -17.72
CA LEU A 277 -17.63 17.76 -17.65
C LEU A 277 -16.90 17.91 -19.00
N GLU A 278 -15.77 18.61 -19.00
CA GLU A 278 -14.88 18.79 -20.14
C GLU A 278 -13.87 17.65 -20.25
N ALA A 279 -13.29 17.20 -19.13
CA ALA A 279 -12.30 16.14 -19.10
C ALA A 279 -12.27 15.41 -17.75
N LEU A 280 -11.93 14.12 -17.79
CA LEU A 280 -11.90 13.22 -16.64
C LEU A 280 -10.64 12.37 -16.63
N ILE A 281 -9.90 12.43 -15.53
CA ILE A 281 -8.79 11.53 -15.24
C ILE A 281 -9.11 10.84 -13.91
N ALA A 282 -9.14 9.51 -13.91
CA ALA A 282 -9.22 8.71 -12.70
C ALA A 282 -8.03 7.75 -12.65
N LYS A 283 -7.40 7.60 -11.47
CA LYS A 283 -6.23 6.74 -11.30
C LYS A 283 -6.54 5.27 -11.00
N GLU A 284 -7.76 4.99 -10.53
CA GLU A 284 -8.19 3.63 -10.23
C GLU A 284 -9.23 3.15 -11.25
N LEU A 285 -10.48 3.53 -11.05
CA LEU A 285 -11.61 2.96 -11.78
C LEU A 285 -12.70 4.00 -12.02
N VAL A 286 -13.32 3.97 -13.20
CA VAL A 286 -14.57 4.68 -13.48
C VAL A 286 -15.69 3.67 -13.66
N ILE A 287 -16.74 3.76 -12.86
CA ILE A 287 -17.96 2.96 -12.98
C ILE A 287 -19.09 3.87 -13.46
N CYS A 288 -19.74 3.55 -14.58
CA CYS A 288 -20.80 4.39 -15.12
C CYS A 288 -21.83 3.60 -15.92
N PRO A 289 -23.05 4.13 -16.14
CA PRO A 289 -24.04 3.49 -17.00
C PRO A 289 -23.53 3.28 -18.42
N THR A 290 -23.90 2.17 -19.05
CA THR A 290 -23.58 1.88 -20.47
C THR A 290 -24.05 2.98 -21.43
N THR A 291 -25.10 3.74 -21.06
CA THR A 291 -25.60 4.89 -21.84
C THR A 291 -24.59 6.03 -21.95
N LEU A 292 -23.62 6.13 -21.04
CA LEU A 292 -22.60 7.19 -21.02
C LEU A 292 -21.33 6.83 -21.80
N LYS A 293 -21.25 5.61 -22.36
CA LYS A 293 -20.04 5.08 -23.00
C LYS A 293 -19.42 6.01 -24.03
N GLU A 294 -20.21 6.59 -24.93
CA GLU A 294 -19.70 7.48 -25.97
C GLU A 294 -19.16 8.80 -25.40
N VAL A 295 -19.78 9.33 -24.35
CA VAL A 295 -19.34 10.57 -23.70
C VAL A 295 -18.04 10.30 -22.94
N ILE A 296 -17.99 9.22 -22.16
CA ILE A 296 -16.79 8.83 -21.40
C ILE A 296 -15.60 8.57 -22.33
N ALA A 297 -15.80 7.89 -23.46
CA ALA A 297 -14.73 7.64 -24.43
C ALA A 297 -14.10 8.92 -25.00
N ARG A 298 -14.83 10.05 -25.02
CA ARG A 298 -14.29 11.36 -25.45
C ARG A 298 -13.65 12.15 -24.32
N LYS A 299 -14.13 11.96 -23.09
CA LYS A 299 -13.77 12.78 -21.92
C LYS A 299 -12.69 12.14 -21.04
N CYS A 300 -12.52 10.82 -21.14
CA CYS A 300 -11.60 10.01 -20.34
C CYS A 300 -10.72 9.15 -21.24
N ASN A 301 -9.42 9.04 -20.92
CA ASN A 301 -8.52 8.15 -21.63
C ASN A 301 -8.70 6.71 -21.16
N MET A 302 -9.57 5.97 -21.83
CA MET A 302 -9.89 4.57 -21.51
C MET A 302 -8.72 3.58 -21.73
N LEU A 303 -7.57 4.03 -22.27
CA LEU A 303 -6.37 3.21 -22.35
C LEU A 303 -5.52 3.26 -21.08
N GLU A 304 -5.65 4.35 -20.31
CA GLU A 304 -4.90 4.60 -19.08
C GLU A 304 -5.75 4.45 -17.82
N THR A 305 -7.08 4.42 -17.98
CA THR A 305 -8.06 4.33 -16.90
C THR A 305 -8.98 3.14 -17.15
N ASP A 306 -9.13 2.26 -16.17
CA ASP A 306 -10.12 1.19 -16.22
C ASP A 306 -11.52 1.77 -16.12
N VAL A 307 -12.37 1.45 -17.11
CA VAL A 307 -13.75 1.93 -17.17
C VAL A 307 -14.71 0.74 -17.26
N LEU A 308 -15.61 0.66 -16.29
CA LEU A 308 -16.70 -0.32 -16.24
C LEU A 308 -18.02 0.34 -16.61
N PHE A 309 -18.73 -0.33 -17.50
CA PHE A 309 -20.07 0.05 -17.91
C PHE A 309 -21.08 -0.90 -17.30
N TYR A 310 -22.07 -0.36 -16.59
CA TYR A 310 -23.12 -1.15 -15.97
C TYR A 310 -24.47 -0.98 -16.67
N GLU A 311 -25.26 -2.04 -16.64
CA GLU A 311 -26.64 -2.11 -17.12
C GLU A 311 -27.59 -2.37 -15.94
N GLY A 312 -28.74 -1.70 -15.97
CA GLY A 312 -29.75 -1.84 -14.92
C GLY A 312 -29.34 -1.19 -13.61
N GLU A 313 -29.55 -1.89 -12.50
CA GLU A 313 -29.12 -1.45 -11.16
C GLU A 313 -27.64 -1.78 -10.94
N LEU A 314 -26.89 -0.91 -10.27
CA LEU A 314 -25.50 -1.19 -9.89
C LEU A 314 -25.46 -1.78 -8.49
N TRP A 315 -24.95 -3.00 -8.35
CA TRP A 315 -24.62 -3.60 -7.07
C TRP A 315 -23.11 -3.59 -6.89
N LEU A 316 -22.62 -2.64 -6.09
CA LEU A 316 -21.21 -2.49 -5.77
C LEU A 316 -20.91 -3.10 -4.40
N VAL A 317 -19.87 -3.93 -4.33
CA VAL A 317 -19.38 -4.57 -3.10
C VAL A 317 -17.96 -4.07 -2.86
N ASP A 318 -17.82 -3.09 -1.97
CA ASP A 318 -16.53 -2.48 -1.63
C ASP A 318 -15.80 -3.24 -0.51
N ASP A 319 -16.55 -3.69 0.50
CA ASP A 319 -16.04 -4.43 1.65
C ASP A 319 -16.63 -5.87 1.61
N GLU A 320 -17.04 -6.40 2.77
CA GLU A 320 -17.70 -7.70 2.87
C GLU A 320 -19.22 -7.59 2.69
N LEU A 321 -19.81 -8.43 1.83
CA LEU A 321 -21.24 -8.54 1.64
C LEU A 321 -21.71 -10.00 1.54
N ALA A 322 -22.65 -10.38 2.40
CA ALA A 322 -23.46 -11.57 2.18
C ALA A 322 -24.65 -11.24 1.28
N LEU A 323 -24.81 -11.97 0.17
CA LEU A 323 -25.89 -11.76 -0.79
C LEU A 323 -26.95 -12.87 -0.67
N PRO A 324 -28.07 -12.61 0.04
CA PRO A 324 -29.14 -13.58 0.22
C PRO A 324 -30.07 -13.68 -1.01
N ALA A 325 -30.78 -14.80 -1.14
CA ALA A 325 -31.77 -15.00 -2.20
C ALA A 325 -32.86 -13.91 -2.22
N SER A 326 -33.29 -13.46 -1.04
CA SER A 326 -34.32 -12.42 -0.89
C SER A 326 -33.96 -11.09 -1.55
N ARG A 327 -32.68 -10.80 -1.78
CA ARG A 327 -32.25 -9.56 -2.45
C ARG A 327 -32.66 -9.54 -3.93
N PHE A 328 -32.80 -10.71 -4.56
CA PHE A 328 -33.26 -10.82 -5.95
C PHE A 328 -34.78 -10.65 -6.10
N ASP A 329 -35.55 -10.91 -5.04
CA ASP A 329 -37.02 -10.81 -5.07
C ASP A 329 -37.49 -9.36 -5.25
N TYR A 330 -36.72 -8.40 -4.72
CA TYR A 330 -37.00 -6.97 -4.80
C TYR A 330 -36.30 -6.27 -5.97
N LEU A 331 -35.52 -7.00 -6.78
CA LEU A 331 -34.81 -6.41 -7.90
C LEU A 331 -35.77 -6.16 -9.07
N GLU A 332 -35.90 -4.90 -9.45
CA GLU A 332 -36.63 -4.48 -10.64
C GLU A 332 -35.71 -4.56 -11.87
N GLY A 333 -35.91 -5.61 -12.68
CA GLY A 333 -35.13 -5.85 -13.89
C GLY A 333 -33.84 -6.64 -13.61
N LYS A 334 -32.72 -6.18 -14.19
CA LYS A 334 -31.39 -6.78 -14.02
C LYS A 334 -30.46 -5.87 -13.24
N ALA A 335 -29.49 -6.47 -12.54
CA ALA A 335 -28.40 -5.76 -11.89
C ALA A 335 -27.06 -6.11 -12.52
N THR A 336 -26.14 -5.16 -12.55
CA THR A 336 -24.72 -5.40 -12.78
C THR A 336 -24.01 -5.45 -11.45
N LEU A 337 -23.33 -6.55 -11.19
CA LEU A 337 -22.60 -6.79 -9.96
C LEU A 337 -21.12 -6.44 -10.16
N VAL A 338 -20.58 -5.56 -9.32
CA VAL A 338 -19.15 -5.20 -9.28
C VAL A 338 -18.62 -5.53 -7.89
N VAL A 339 -17.64 -6.41 -7.82
CA VAL A 339 -17.05 -6.88 -6.56
C VAL A 339 -15.61 -6.39 -6.48
N LEU A 340 -15.36 -5.48 -5.55
CA LEU A 340 -14.04 -4.96 -5.21
C LEU A 340 -13.51 -5.56 -3.90
N GLY A 341 -14.41 -5.89 -2.96
CA GLY A 341 -14.12 -6.58 -1.70
C GLY A 341 -14.48 -8.07 -1.72
N GLU A 342 -15.17 -8.54 -0.69
CA GLU A 342 -15.54 -9.94 -0.50
C GLU A 342 -17.05 -10.14 -0.62
N LEU A 343 -17.48 -11.00 -1.54
CA LEU A 343 -18.88 -11.35 -1.74
C LEU A 343 -19.13 -12.80 -1.37
N MET A 344 -20.02 -13.05 -0.40
CA MET A 344 -20.50 -14.37 -0.07
C MET A 344 -21.91 -14.59 -0.63
N LEU A 345 -22.05 -15.45 -1.64
CA LEU A 345 -23.35 -15.87 -2.15
C LEU A 345 -23.97 -16.88 -1.19
N ALA A 346 -25.19 -16.60 -0.73
CA ALA A 346 -25.90 -17.55 0.12
C ALA A 346 -26.17 -18.85 -0.67
N PRO A 347 -26.02 -20.05 -0.06
CA PRO A 347 -26.14 -21.32 -0.78
C PRO A 347 -27.52 -21.58 -1.39
N ASP A 348 -28.56 -20.90 -0.89
CA ASP A 348 -29.94 -20.98 -1.35
C ASP A 348 -30.23 -20.06 -2.56
N VAL A 349 -29.26 -19.26 -3.02
CA VAL A 349 -29.38 -18.51 -4.27
C VAL A 349 -29.27 -19.48 -5.45
N GLU A 350 -30.38 -19.74 -6.11
CA GLU A 350 -30.42 -20.64 -7.26
C GLU A 350 -29.56 -20.10 -8.44
N PRO A 351 -28.72 -20.93 -9.08
CA PRO A 351 -27.84 -20.49 -10.17
C PRO A 351 -28.59 -19.85 -11.35
N GLN A 352 -29.81 -20.32 -11.62
CA GLN A 352 -30.66 -19.76 -12.68
C GLN A 352 -31.10 -18.33 -12.36
N VAL A 353 -31.35 -18.02 -11.08
CA VAL A 353 -31.69 -16.65 -10.64
C VAL A 353 -30.53 -15.70 -10.94
N LEU A 354 -29.27 -16.14 -10.73
CA LEU A 354 -28.09 -15.34 -11.07
C LEU A 354 -28.05 -15.02 -12.57
N ILE A 355 -28.26 -16.02 -13.44
CA ILE A 355 -28.24 -15.86 -14.91
C ILE A 355 -29.36 -14.92 -15.39
N GLU A 356 -30.55 -15.04 -14.80
CA GLU A 356 -31.71 -14.26 -15.23
C GLU A 356 -31.68 -12.83 -14.70
N ARG A 357 -31.24 -12.64 -13.45
CA ARG A 357 -31.32 -11.37 -12.73
C ARG A 357 -30.05 -10.54 -12.79
N LEU A 358 -28.88 -11.14 -13.05
CA LEU A 358 -27.66 -10.38 -13.29
C LEU A 358 -27.48 -10.15 -14.79
N ALA A 359 -27.17 -8.91 -15.15
CA ALA A 359 -26.75 -8.54 -16.50
C ALA A 359 -25.30 -8.96 -16.73
N LYS A 360 -24.44 -8.67 -15.75
CA LYS A 360 -23.00 -8.91 -15.82
C LYS A 360 -22.39 -8.93 -14.43
N VAL A 361 -21.25 -9.62 -14.31
CA VAL A 361 -20.45 -9.67 -13.08
C VAL A 361 -19.02 -9.20 -13.38
N HIS A 362 -18.54 -8.22 -12.64
CA HIS A 362 -17.17 -7.74 -12.72
C HIS A 362 -16.47 -8.05 -11.39
N ASN A 363 -15.49 -8.95 -11.43
CA ASN A 363 -14.80 -9.41 -10.22
C ASN A 363 -13.37 -8.88 -10.15
N PHE A 364 -13.11 -8.06 -9.13
CA PHE A 364 -11.79 -7.55 -8.74
C PHE A 364 -11.34 -8.06 -7.37
N GLY A 365 -12.27 -8.58 -6.56
CA GLY A 365 -12.00 -9.11 -5.22
C GLY A 365 -12.25 -10.62 -5.13
N GLU A 366 -12.95 -11.06 -4.08
CA GLU A 366 -13.26 -12.47 -3.87
C GLU A 366 -14.77 -12.71 -3.96
N ILE A 367 -15.19 -13.76 -4.68
CA ILE A 367 -16.58 -14.25 -4.65
C ILE A 367 -16.60 -15.69 -4.14
N SER A 368 -17.12 -15.88 -2.94
CA SER A 368 -17.35 -17.18 -2.32
C SER A 368 -18.75 -17.70 -2.69
N CYS A 369 -18.82 -18.85 -3.36
CA CYS A 369 -20.06 -19.43 -3.87
C CYS A 369 -19.99 -20.94 -4.08
N THR A 370 -21.13 -21.61 -4.22
CA THR A 370 -21.16 -23.05 -4.51
C THR A 370 -20.65 -23.36 -5.93
N PRO A 371 -20.20 -24.59 -6.24
CA PRO A 371 -19.72 -24.92 -7.58
C PRO A 371 -20.72 -24.62 -8.71
N GLN A 372 -22.02 -24.81 -8.45
CA GLN A 372 -23.08 -24.53 -9.42
C GLN A 372 -23.27 -23.02 -9.61
N GLN A 373 -23.26 -22.24 -8.53
CA GLN A 373 -23.29 -20.78 -8.59
C GLN A 373 -22.04 -20.22 -9.29
N MET A 374 -20.88 -20.81 -9.04
CA MET A 374 -19.62 -20.43 -9.70
C MET A 374 -19.72 -20.57 -11.21
N GLY A 375 -20.32 -21.66 -11.71
CA GLY A 375 -20.59 -21.83 -13.14
C GLY A 375 -21.51 -20.73 -13.71
N ALA A 376 -22.57 -20.37 -12.97
CA ALA A 376 -23.45 -19.26 -13.36
C ALA A 376 -22.71 -17.92 -13.39
N ILE A 377 -21.95 -17.58 -12.35
CA ILE A 377 -21.14 -16.35 -12.28
C ILE A 377 -20.12 -16.30 -13.42
N GLN A 378 -19.39 -17.39 -13.68
CA GLN A 378 -18.41 -17.48 -14.76
C GLN A 378 -19.01 -17.18 -16.13
N SER A 379 -20.26 -17.60 -16.38
CA SER A 379 -20.95 -17.31 -17.64
C SER A 379 -21.30 -15.82 -17.83
N LEU A 380 -21.32 -15.05 -16.74
CA LEU A 380 -21.68 -13.62 -16.72
C LEU A 380 -20.46 -12.71 -16.50
N LEU A 381 -19.25 -13.28 -16.41
CA LEU A 381 -18.04 -12.51 -16.12
C LEU A 381 -17.71 -11.53 -17.25
N GLY A 382 -17.61 -10.26 -16.88
CA GLY A 382 -17.07 -9.19 -17.71
C GLY A 382 -15.58 -9.02 -17.52
N VAL A 383 -15.19 -8.74 -16.28
CA VAL A 383 -13.79 -8.58 -15.86
C VAL A 383 -13.49 -9.63 -14.80
N LYS A 384 -12.31 -10.24 -14.89
CA LYS A 384 -11.85 -11.30 -14.01
C LYS A 384 -10.43 -11.00 -13.56
N TYR A 385 -10.30 -10.10 -12.60
CA TYR A 385 -9.05 -9.86 -11.87
C TYR A 385 -9.06 -10.51 -10.49
N GLY A 386 -10.25 -10.72 -9.93
CA GLY A 386 -10.47 -11.38 -8.66
C GLY A 386 -10.59 -12.90 -8.72
N GLU A 387 -10.78 -13.50 -7.54
CA GLU A 387 -10.85 -14.94 -7.32
C GLU A 387 -12.30 -15.42 -7.10
N LEU A 388 -12.57 -16.67 -7.46
CA LEU A 388 -13.83 -17.36 -7.16
C LEU A 388 -13.50 -18.53 -6.25
N VAL A 389 -14.08 -18.54 -5.06
CA VAL A 389 -13.80 -19.53 -4.02
C VAL A 389 -15.01 -20.44 -3.84
N ASP A 390 -14.74 -21.75 -3.77
CA ASP A 390 -15.78 -22.76 -3.53
C ASP A 390 -16.14 -22.76 -2.05
N SER A 391 -17.31 -22.21 -1.73
CA SER A 391 -17.81 -22.09 -0.36
C SER A 391 -18.09 -23.45 0.30
N THR A 392 -18.18 -24.52 -0.48
CA THR A 392 -18.31 -25.89 0.06
C THR A 392 -16.98 -26.49 0.49
N LYS A 393 -15.87 -25.98 -0.05
CA LYS A 393 -14.51 -26.35 0.34
C LYS A 393 -13.92 -25.47 1.42
N ARG A 394 -14.40 -24.23 1.56
CA ARG A 394 -13.98 -23.31 2.63
C ARG A 394 -14.16 -23.92 4.02
N LYS A 395 -15.21 -24.74 4.22
CA LYS A 395 -15.39 -25.54 5.46
C LYS A 395 -14.34 -26.63 5.69
N ALA A 396 -13.64 -27.13 4.67
CA ALA A 396 -12.61 -28.15 4.89
C ALA A 396 -11.28 -27.56 5.41
N ASP A 397 -11.02 -26.28 5.16
CA ASP A 397 -9.81 -25.59 5.61
C ASP A 397 -10.08 -24.65 6.81
N GLU A 398 -11.31 -24.16 7.00
CA GLU A 398 -11.71 -23.37 8.17
C GLU A 398 -12.27 -24.24 9.33
N ASP A 399 -12.82 -25.44 9.08
CA ASP A 399 -13.26 -26.39 10.14
C ASP A 399 -12.16 -27.39 10.57
N VAL A 400 -10.88 -27.14 10.25
CA VAL A 400 -9.77 -27.71 11.05
C VAL A 400 -9.48 -26.75 12.21
N ASP A 401 -10.50 -26.57 13.07
CA ASP A 401 -10.37 -26.23 14.48
C ASP A 401 -9.34 -25.13 14.82
N GLU A 402 -9.56 -23.86 14.41
CA GLU A 402 -8.97 -22.71 15.14
C GLU A 402 -9.47 -22.64 16.59
N GLU A 403 -10.59 -23.32 16.91
CA GLU A 403 -11.09 -23.46 18.28
C GLU A 403 -10.61 -24.73 19.03
N LYS A 404 -9.93 -25.70 18.38
CA LYS A 404 -9.33 -26.86 19.11
C LYS A 404 -7.82 -27.06 18.95
N LEU A 405 -7.16 -26.33 18.05
CA LEU A 405 -5.72 -26.14 18.07
C LEU A 405 -5.49 -24.67 18.39
N GLY A 406 -4.70 -24.34 19.41
CA GLY A 406 -4.43 -22.95 19.81
C GLY A 406 -3.62 -22.17 18.78
N GLY A 407 -4.16 -22.00 17.59
CA GLY A 407 -3.56 -21.34 16.45
C GLY A 407 -3.59 -19.83 16.59
N MET A 408 -2.58 -19.17 16.03
CA MET A 408 -2.49 -17.72 15.96
C MET A 408 -2.51 -17.33 14.48
N GLY A 409 -3.41 -16.43 14.10
CA GLY A 409 -3.52 -15.92 12.73
C GLY A 409 -2.29 -15.16 12.25
N ASN A 410 -2.42 -14.40 11.15
CA ASN A 410 -1.30 -13.65 10.58
C ASN A 410 -0.68 -12.69 11.60
N ALA A 411 0.65 -12.67 11.68
CA ALA A 411 1.40 -11.85 12.63
C ALA A 411 2.45 -10.98 11.91
N GLY A 412 2.50 -9.68 12.21
CA GLY A 412 3.59 -8.83 11.70
C GLY A 412 4.96 -9.21 12.29
N TYR A 413 4.97 -9.64 13.55
CA TYR A 413 6.16 -10.06 14.29
C TYR A 413 5.80 -11.19 15.27
N LEU A 414 6.57 -12.28 15.26
CA LEU A 414 6.46 -13.38 16.22
C LEU A 414 7.84 -13.68 16.81
N ALA A 415 7.94 -13.75 18.14
CA ALA A 415 9.12 -14.23 18.84
C ALA A 415 8.80 -15.57 19.52
N LEU A 416 9.68 -16.55 19.35
CA LEU A 416 9.55 -17.90 19.93
C LEU A 416 10.43 -18.11 21.16
#